data_AF-A0A812XWH9-F1
#
_entry.id   AF-A0A812XWH9-F1
#
_cell.length_a   1.000
_cell.length_b   1.000
_cell.length_c   1.000
_cell.angle_alpha   90.00
_cell.angle_beta   90.00
_cell.angle_gamma   90.00
#
_symmetry.space_group_name_H-M   'P 1'
#
loop_
_entity.id
_entity.type
_entity.pdbx_description
1 polymer ?
#
loop_
_entity_poly.entity_id
_entity_poly.type
_entity_poly.pdbx_seq_one_letter_code
_entity_poly.pdbx_strand_id
1 'polypeptide(L)'
;MLHVLMPSGEELAAIPTADLSTVQSLKKDLQKICGVPRFRQKILHDGSALEEDMCLDTSMESVLLVLVTFCAASEDEIEELVYSPCDGSVEDVEKVLQRSIDPNATTADGKTALMQASQDGYTDIVQLLLEARADMDMADHDGVTPLLAVSREGGEDMVRWLLAARADLNKADSNDCTPLVGAFQEMQIDIARLLVHAGAGTGPGPQGNELLHSECSEGNLEVVRLLLEAKVDPNTATVDGATALIAASGEGHQEIVQMLLTSKADANRIDDNGFTALFLAAQNKHSEVVRLLVQAGADPDKEVMGTTALASAIVDDSVEVVRWLLHAKVAVDQVNEDGQTPLNTACSFGHVEVVRLLVQAVVDRIGPVGLDRVDKCGGYTALHCAAIHKFFSVARVLVEAGASKDIEDDMGYIPSDYAKDDDMTKLLATDRPSKRDKDECSEAFESDIGDEEEVGSEPKEKYEKCSLGLDSEENAPTGQAEAAARTYVAGLLSPFIASPSKGKR
;
A
#
# COMPACT_ATOMS: atom_id res chain seq x y z
N MET A 1 36.57 53.99 -22.29
CA MET A 1 35.82 53.46 -21.14
C MET A 1 34.50 54.20 -21.12
N LEU A 2 33.40 53.49 -20.94
CA LEU A 2 32.10 54.10 -20.69
C LEU A 2 31.93 54.25 -19.18
N HIS A 3 31.75 55.48 -18.72
CA HIS A 3 31.55 55.78 -17.30
C HIS A 3 30.05 55.69 -16.97
N VAL A 4 29.68 54.77 -16.08
CA VAL A 4 28.30 54.60 -15.62
C VAL A 4 28.12 55.35 -14.31
N LEU A 5 27.29 56.40 -14.34
CA LEU A 5 27.04 57.29 -13.21
C LEU A 5 25.67 57.01 -12.59
N MET A 6 25.55 57.18 -11.28
CA MET A 6 24.27 57.22 -10.57
C MET A 6 23.68 58.63 -10.60
N PRO A 7 22.37 58.83 -10.31
CA PRO A 7 21.75 60.16 -10.27
C PRO A 7 22.36 61.09 -9.22
N SER A 8 23.07 60.54 -8.22
CA SER A 8 23.87 61.29 -7.25
C SER A 8 25.13 61.94 -7.85
N GLY A 9 25.52 61.56 -9.07
CA GLY A 9 26.78 61.93 -9.71
C GLY A 9 27.96 61.01 -9.36
N GLU A 10 27.74 60.00 -8.53
CA GLU A 10 28.77 59.01 -8.18
C GLU A 10 28.99 58.02 -9.33
N GLU A 11 30.25 57.69 -9.59
CA GLU A 11 30.63 56.68 -10.58
C GLU A 11 30.44 55.28 -10.00
N LEU A 12 29.54 54.50 -10.63
CA LEU A 12 29.26 53.12 -10.24
C LEU A 12 30.30 52.16 -10.84
N ALA A 13 30.63 52.35 -12.12
CA ALA A 13 31.55 51.49 -12.85
C ALA A 13 32.10 52.18 -14.09
N ALA A 14 33.34 51.85 -14.46
CA ALA A 14 33.93 52.17 -15.75
C ALA A 14 34.07 50.88 -16.56
N ILE A 15 33.31 50.75 -17.64
CA ILE A 15 33.25 49.52 -18.44
C ILE A 15 33.97 49.75 -19.78
N PRO A 16 34.85 48.85 -20.24
CA PRO A 16 35.46 48.97 -21.56
C PRO A 16 34.38 48.91 -22.66
N THR A 17 34.33 49.93 -23.52
CA THR A 17 33.36 49.99 -24.64
C THR A 17 33.58 48.87 -25.67
N ALA A 18 34.78 48.28 -25.72
CA ALA A 18 35.10 47.14 -26.57
C ALA A 18 34.35 45.86 -26.17
N ASP A 19 33.86 45.78 -24.93
CA ASP A 19 33.16 44.62 -24.39
C ASP A 19 31.61 44.77 -24.49
N LEU A 20 31.12 45.94 -24.93
CA LEU A 20 29.70 46.29 -24.96
C LEU A 20 29.19 46.37 -26.40
N SER A 21 28.21 45.52 -26.75
CA SER A 21 27.58 45.54 -28.08
C SER A 21 26.33 46.43 -28.11
N THR A 22 25.50 46.35 -27.08
CA THR A 22 24.19 47.03 -26.99
C THR A 22 23.88 47.51 -25.57
N VAL A 23 22.89 48.38 -25.41
CA VAL A 23 22.36 48.77 -24.09
C VAL A 23 21.93 47.55 -23.28
N GLN A 24 21.33 46.54 -23.90
CA GLN A 24 20.99 45.28 -23.24
C GLN A 24 22.22 44.57 -22.64
N SER A 25 23.34 44.50 -23.38
CA SER A 25 24.60 43.92 -22.88
C SER A 25 25.14 44.69 -21.67
N LEU A 26 25.06 46.03 -21.71
CA LEU A 26 25.42 46.89 -20.60
C LEU A 26 24.53 46.64 -19.38
N LYS A 27 23.21 46.54 -19.55
CA LYS A 27 22.30 46.25 -18.44
C LYS A 27 22.57 44.88 -17.80
N LYS A 28 22.91 43.87 -18.61
CA LYS A 28 23.30 42.54 -18.11
C LYS A 28 24.60 42.59 -17.29
N ASP A 29 25.57 43.41 -17.68
CA ASP A 29 26.79 43.60 -16.88
C ASP A 29 26.54 44.43 -15.62
N LEU A 30 25.72 45.47 -15.71
CA LEU A 30 25.31 46.27 -14.57
C LEU A 30 24.51 45.45 -13.56
N GLN A 31 23.70 44.48 -13.99
CA GLN A 31 23.02 43.55 -13.09
C GLN A 31 24.00 42.77 -12.21
N LYS A 32 25.18 42.40 -12.73
CA LYS A 32 26.23 41.73 -11.94
C LYS A 32 26.85 42.67 -10.90
N ILE A 33 26.86 43.98 -11.17
CA ILE A 33 27.49 45.01 -10.34
C ILE A 33 26.52 45.49 -9.24
N CYS A 34 25.29 45.85 -9.60
CA CYS A 34 24.31 46.43 -8.66
C CYS A 34 23.31 45.41 -8.12
N GLY A 35 23.28 44.17 -8.65
CA GLY A 35 22.36 43.11 -8.23
C GLY A 35 20.91 43.28 -8.70
N VAL A 36 20.59 44.39 -9.37
CA VAL A 36 19.24 44.73 -9.84
C VAL A 36 19.01 44.18 -11.25
N PRO A 37 17.89 43.48 -11.53
CA PRO A 37 17.60 42.93 -12.85
C PRO A 37 17.51 44.00 -13.94
N ARG A 38 17.87 43.65 -15.18
CA ARG A 38 17.91 44.58 -16.32
C ARG A 38 16.61 45.34 -16.56
N PHE A 39 15.46 44.72 -16.29
CA PHE A 39 14.12 45.31 -16.46
C PHE A 39 13.81 46.43 -15.45
N ARG A 40 14.65 46.56 -14.41
CA ARG A 40 14.60 47.64 -13.42
C ARG A 40 15.71 48.68 -13.62
N GLN A 41 16.43 48.61 -14.73
CA GLN A 41 17.50 49.54 -15.10
C GLN A 41 17.05 50.41 -16.28
N LYS A 42 17.07 51.73 -16.09
CA LYS A 42 16.93 52.71 -17.16
C LYS A 42 18.27 53.40 -17.40
N ILE A 43 18.76 53.33 -18.63
CA ILE A 43 20.02 53.96 -19.03
C ILE A 43 19.68 55.22 -19.80
N LEU A 44 20.19 56.36 -19.33
CA LEU A 44 19.98 57.66 -19.94
C LEU A 44 21.31 58.18 -20.51
N HIS A 45 21.24 58.79 -21.69
CA HIS A 45 22.33 59.57 -22.26
C HIS A 45 21.76 60.94 -22.66
N ASP A 46 22.41 62.02 -22.24
CA ASP A 46 21.95 63.40 -22.43
C ASP A 46 20.48 63.64 -22.04
N GLY A 47 20.05 62.98 -20.95
CA GLY A 47 18.68 63.08 -20.42
C GLY A 47 17.62 62.26 -21.15
N SER A 48 17.98 61.52 -22.20
CA SER A 48 17.06 60.67 -22.97
C SER A 48 17.31 59.19 -22.67
N ALA A 49 16.24 58.39 -22.57
CA ALA A 49 16.36 56.95 -22.36
C ALA A 49 16.81 56.25 -23.64
N LEU A 50 17.79 55.34 -23.49
CA LEU A 50 18.29 54.53 -24.59
C LEU A 50 17.46 53.25 -24.75
N GLU A 51 17.20 52.87 -26.00
CA GLU A 51 16.52 51.61 -26.35
C GLU A 51 17.49 50.41 -26.20
N GLU A 52 16.95 49.21 -25.94
CA GLU A 52 17.75 48.01 -25.59
C GLU A 52 18.77 47.61 -26.68
N ASP A 53 18.41 47.79 -27.94
CA ASP A 53 19.17 47.39 -29.14
C ASP A 53 20.14 48.49 -29.62
N MET A 54 20.13 49.68 -29.02
CA MET A 54 21.06 50.74 -29.37
C MET A 54 22.51 50.29 -29.13
N CYS A 55 23.33 50.45 -30.17
CA CYS A 55 24.77 50.21 -30.07
C CYS A 55 25.43 51.33 -29.25
N LEU A 56 26.24 50.92 -28.28
CA LEU A 56 27.08 51.84 -27.51
C LEU A 56 28.37 52.05 -28.29
N ASP A 57 28.58 53.26 -28.83
CA ASP A 57 29.81 53.59 -29.55
C ASP A 57 30.85 54.27 -28.65
N THR A 58 32.05 54.46 -29.17
CA THR A 58 33.16 55.09 -28.42
C THR A 58 32.97 56.59 -28.19
N SER A 59 31.93 57.22 -28.75
CA SER A 59 31.64 58.64 -28.56
C SER A 59 30.87 58.93 -27.27
N MET A 60 30.19 57.94 -26.71
CA MET A 60 29.56 58.06 -25.39
C MET A 60 30.62 57.98 -24.28
N GLU A 61 30.93 59.11 -23.65
CA GLU A 61 31.87 59.16 -22.51
C GLU A 61 31.21 58.67 -21.22
N SER A 62 29.93 59.01 -20.99
CA SER A 62 29.19 58.63 -19.79
C SER A 62 27.71 58.39 -20.04
N VAL A 63 27.11 57.49 -19.26
CA VAL A 63 25.66 57.23 -19.19
C VAL A 63 25.19 57.27 -17.74
N LEU A 64 23.93 57.66 -17.55
CA LEU A 64 23.29 57.66 -16.23
C LEU A 64 22.46 56.38 -16.05
N LEU A 65 22.73 55.62 -14.99
CA LEU A 65 21.91 54.49 -14.57
C LEU A 65 20.86 54.95 -13.56
N VAL A 66 19.58 54.78 -13.90
CA VAL A 66 18.45 54.99 -12.99
C VAL A 66 17.87 53.62 -12.63
N LEU A 67 17.91 53.29 -11.34
CA LEU A 67 17.28 52.09 -10.80
C LEU A 67 15.82 52.39 -10.48
N VAL A 68 14.90 51.64 -11.10
CA VAL A 68 13.45 51.85 -10.97
C VAL A 68 12.88 50.84 -9.97
N THR A 69 11.88 51.23 -9.19
CA THR A 69 11.04 50.31 -8.41
C THR A 69 9.96 49.69 -9.29
N PHE A 70 9.35 48.59 -8.85
CA PHE A 70 8.17 48.08 -9.55
C PHE A 70 7.04 49.11 -9.51
N CYS A 71 6.35 49.27 -10.64
CA CYS A 71 5.16 50.11 -10.74
C CYS A 71 3.94 49.34 -10.19
N ALA A 72 2.94 50.06 -9.68
CA ALA A 72 1.64 49.45 -9.44
C ALA A 72 1.05 49.04 -10.80
N ALA A 73 0.78 47.75 -10.98
CA ALA A 73 0.18 47.21 -12.19
C ALA A 73 -1.34 47.16 -12.06
N SER A 74 -2.07 47.47 -13.13
CA SER A 74 -3.51 47.20 -13.20
C SER A 74 -3.79 45.71 -13.39
N GLU A 75 -5.02 45.28 -13.11
CA GLU A 75 -5.46 43.90 -13.35
C GLU A 75 -5.20 43.47 -14.81
N ASP A 76 -5.54 44.33 -15.78
CA ASP A 76 -5.25 44.09 -17.21
C ASP A 76 -3.76 43.89 -17.52
N GLU A 77 -2.85 44.60 -16.83
CA GLU A 77 -1.40 44.49 -17.04
C GLU A 77 -0.85 43.19 -16.43
N ILE A 78 -1.45 42.75 -15.32
CA ILE A 78 -1.11 41.47 -14.70
C ILE A 78 -1.61 40.33 -15.57
N GLU A 79 -2.84 40.41 -16.09
CA GLU A 79 -3.35 39.42 -17.05
C GLU A 79 -2.50 39.39 -18.32
N GLU A 80 -2.10 40.54 -18.87
CA GLU A 80 -1.19 40.63 -20.01
C GLU A 80 0.14 39.93 -19.70
N LEU A 81 0.72 40.14 -18.51
CA LEU A 81 1.95 39.47 -18.09
C LEU A 81 1.78 37.95 -17.93
N VAL A 82 0.68 37.52 -17.30
CA VAL A 82 0.46 36.10 -16.96
C VAL A 82 0.06 35.27 -18.18
N TYR A 83 -0.70 35.84 -19.11
CA TYR A 83 -1.23 35.11 -20.28
C TYR A 83 -0.51 35.38 -21.60
N SER A 84 0.34 36.41 -21.72
CA SER A 84 1.23 36.55 -22.90
C SER A 84 2.17 35.36 -23.14
N PRO A 85 2.58 34.56 -22.13
CA PRO A 85 3.31 33.32 -22.37
C PRO A 85 2.57 32.30 -23.24
N CYS A 86 1.22 32.28 -23.24
CA CYS A 86 0.43 31.28 -23.98
C CYS A 86 0.75 31.25 -25.49
N ASP A 87 1.13 32.40 -26.04
CA ASP A 87 1.45 32.56 -27.46
C ASP A 87 2.89 32.17 -27.81
N GLY A 88 3.72 31.84 -26.82
CA GLY A 88 5.15 31.49 -27.00
C GLY A 88 6.04 32.67 -27.42
N SER A 89 5.52 33.91 -27.38
CA SER A 89 6.21 35.11 -27.83
C SER A 89 7.09 35.70 -26.72
N VAL A 90 8.39 35.39 -26.75
CA VAL A 90 9.40 35.98 -25.84
C VAL A 90 9.40 37.52 -25.92
N GLU A 91 9.20 38.06 -27.12
CA GLU A 91 9.20 39.51 -27.37
C GLU A 91 8.04 40.22 -26.65
N ASP A 92 6.86 39.61 -26.60
CA ASP A 92 5.69 40.22 -25.97
C ASP A 92 5.82 40.19 -24.44
N VAL A 93 6.29 39.08 -23.87
CA VAL A 93 6.62 39.02 -22.43
C VAL A 93 7.71 40.04 -22.09
N GLU A 94 8.74 40.18 -22.93
CA GLU A 94 9.80 41.18 -22.73
C GLU A 94 9.26 42.62 -22.76
N LYS A 95 8.36 42.96 -23.68
CA LYS A 95 7.71 44.28 -23.73
C LYS A 95 6.93 44.59 -22.46
N VAL A 96 6.24 43.61 -21.88
CA VAL A 96 5.50 43.80 -20.62
C VAL A 96 6.48 44.01 -19.46
N LEU A 97 7.54 43.22 -19.35
CA LEU A 97 8.56 43.36 -18.31
C LEU A 97 9.33 44.71 -18.38
N GLN A 98 9.50 45.27 -19.59
CA GLN A 98 10.09 46.60 -19.78
C GLN A 98 9.28 47.74 -19.14
N ARG A 99 8.00 47.52 -18.83
CA ARG A 99 7.15 48.47 -18.08
C ARG A 99 7.48 48.49 -16.57
N SER A 100 8.47 47.70 -16.13
CA SER A 100 8.87 47.53 -14.72
C SER A 100 7.72 47.02 -13.84
N ILE A 101 6.94 46.09 -14.37
CA ILE A 101 5.96 45.30 -13.60
C ILE A 101 6.72 44.26 -12.76
N ASP A 102 6.19 43.93 -11.58
CA ASP A 102 6.73 42.84 -10.75
C ASP A 102 6.55 41.50 -11.49
N PRO A 103 7.60 40.74 -11.83
CA PRO A 103 7.47 39.45 -12.50
C PRO A 103 6.72 38.40 -11.65
N ASN A 104 6.54 38.66 -10.36
CA ASN A 104 5.77 37.84 -9.42
C ASN A 104 4.33 38.34 -9.23
N ALA A 105 3.87 39.30 -10.04
CA ALA A 105 2.48 39.71 -10.02
C ALA A 105 1.56 38.51 -10.37
N THR A 106 0.45 38.40 -9.65
CA THR A 106 -0.45 37.25 -9.72
C THR A 106 -1.85 37.65 -10.14
N THR A 107 -2.53 36.77 -10.88
CA THR A 107 -3.97 36.90 -11.14
C THR A 107 -4.80 36.77 -9.85
N ALA A 108 -6.12 36.91 -9.97
CA ALA A 108 -7.06 36.70 -8.86
C ALA A 108 -6.96 35.31 -8.19
N ASP A 109 -6.47 34.30 -8.93
CA ASP A 109 -6.27 32.93 -8.43
C ASP A 109 -4.84 32.69 -7.92
N GLY A 110 -3.97 33.70 -7.93
CA GLY A 110 -2.59 33.57 -7.48
C GLY A 110 -1.62 33.09 -8.56
N LYS A 111 -2.07 32.92 -9.80
CA LYS A 111 -1.23 32.39 -10.90
C LYS A 111 -0.17 33.39 -11.33
N THR A 112 1.08 32.95 -11.46
CA THR A 112 2.20 33.75 -11.98
C THR A 112 2.47 33.48 -13.46
N ALA A 113 3.15 34.41 -14.13
CA ALA A 113 3.60 34.22 -15.51
C ALA A 113 4.59 33.06 -15.65
N LEU A 114 5.42 32.82 -14.64
CA LEU A 114 6.38 31.72 -14.64
C LEU A 114 5.67 30.37 -14.58
N MET A 115 4.60 30.28 -13.79
CA MET A 115 3.75 29.09 -13.74
C MET A 115 3.09 28.81 -15.10
N GLN A 116 2.47 29.83 -15.71
CA GLN A 116 1.86 29.68 -17.04
C GLN A 116 2.89 29.24 -18.09
N ALA A 117 4.03 29.94 -18.18
CA ALA A 117 5.09 29.60 -19.12
C ALA A 117 5.66 28.19 -18.91
N SER A 118 5.71 27.71 -17.66
CA SER A 118 6.14 26.36 -17.32
C SER A 118 5.13 25.31 -17.81
N GLN A 119 3.83 25.52 -17.55
CA GLN A 119 2.75 24.65 -18.01
C GLN A 119 2.71 24.53 -19.55
N ASP A 120 2.92 25.64 -20.25
CA ASP A 120 2.95 25.66 -21.72
C ASP A 120 4.27 25.13 -22.31
N GLY A 121 5.29 24.87 -21.47
CA GLY A 121 6.57 24.29 -21.89
C GLY A 121 7.55 25.29 -22.53
N TYR A 122 7.36 26.60 -22.36
CA TYR A 122 8.18 27.63 -23.00
C TYR A 122 9.42 28.00 -22.18
N THR A 123 10.50 27.20 -22.30
CA THR A 123 11.75 27.38 -21.54
C THR A 123 12.41 28.74 -21.73
N ASP A 124 12.33 29.32 -22.93
CA ASP A 124 12.91 30.63 -23.22
C ASP A 124 12.18 31.76 -22.46
N ILE A 125 10.87 31.62 -22.28
CA ILE A 125 10.05 32.55 -21.49
C ILE A 125 10.32 32.36 -19.99
N VAL A 126 10.41 31.11 -19.52
CA VAL A 126 10.80 30.82 -18.13
C VAL A 126 12.17 31.42 -17.82
N GLN A 127 13.15 31.27 -18.73
CA GLN A 127 14.48 31.89 -18.59
C GLN A 127 14.40 33.41 -18.52
N LEU A 128 13.61 34.06 -19.39
CA LEU A 128 13.41 35.51 -19.38
C LEU A 128 12.81 36.00 -18.06
N LEU A 129 11.82 35.29 -17.52
CA LEU A 129 11.17 35.62 -16.24
C LEU A 129 12.15 35.46 -15.07
N LEU A 130 13.00 34.43 -15.06
CA LEU A 130 14.07 34.29 -14.06
C LEU A 130 15.13 35.39 -14.18
N GLU A 131 15.48 35.82 -15.40
CA GLU A 131 16.35 37.01 -15.59
C GLU A 131 15.72 38.27 -14.96
N ALA A 132 14.38 38.35 -14.96
CA ALA A 132 13.63 39.41 -14.29
C ALA A 132 13.54 39.28 -12.77
N ARG A 133 14.05 38.18 -12.19
CA ARG A 133 13.91 37.78 -10.78
C ARG A 133 12.50 37.32 -10.39
N ALA A 134 11.79 36.67 -11.31
CA ALA A 134 10.64 35.85 -10.93
C ALA A 134 11.08 34.80 -9.88
N ASP A 135 10.22 34.54 -8.90
CA ASP A 135 10.39 33.48 -7.92
C ASP A 135 9.92 32.16 -8.55
N MET A 136 10.87 31.27 -8.78
CA MET A 136 10.67 29.95 -9.40
C MET A 136 9.72 29.06 -8.59
N ASP A 137 9.62 29.29 -7.29
CA ASP A 137 8.88 28.45 -6.37
C ASP A 137 7.64 29.17 -5.79
N MET A 138 7.22 30.27 -6.41
CA MET A 138 6.02 30.99 -6.01
C MET A 138 4.79 30.13 -6.28
N ALA A 139 3.99 29.94 -5.24
CA ALA A 139 2.77 29.17 -5.30
C ALA A 139 1.55 30.04 -5.59
N ASP A 140 0.53 29.47 -6.23
CA ASP A 140 -0.78 30.10 -6.36
C ASP A 140 -1.59 30.02 -5.04
N HIS A 141 -2.87 30.43 -5.07
CA HIS A 141 -3.72 30.43 -3.88
C HIS A 141 -4.02 29.03 -3.34
N ASP A 142 -3.95 27.99 -4.18
CA ASP A 142 -4.12 26.59 -3.77
C ASP A 142 -2.80 25.98 -3.29
N GLY A 143 -1.69 26.73 -3.36
CA GLY A 143 -0.36 26.26 -2.97
C GLY A 143 0.39 25.54 -4.10
N VAL A 144 -0.14 25.55 -5.32
CA VAL A 144 0.48 24.87 -6.46
C VAL A 144 1.69 25.67 -6.94
N THR A 145 2.86 25.02 -7.01
CA THR A 145 4.09 25.61 -7.57
C THR A 145 4.24 25.26 -9.05
N PRO A 146 5.09 25.98 -9.82
CA PRO A 146 5.38 25.64 -11.21
C PRO A 146 5.83 24.18 -11.39
N LEU A 147 6.73 23.69 -10.52
CA LEU A 147 7.20 22.30 -10.56
C LEU A 147 6.06 21.30 -10.29
N LEU A 148 5.17 21.57 -9.32
CA LEU A 148 4.02 20.71 -9.04
C LEU A 148 3.06 20.66 -10.23
N ALA A 149 2.73 21.82 -10.82
CA ALA A 149 1.82 21.90 -11.97
C ALA A 149 2.33 21.05 -13.14
N VAL A 150 3.58 21.26 -13.59
CA VAL A 150 4.14 20.50 -14.72
C VAL A 150 4.33 19.01 -14.42
N SER A 151 4.52 18.65 -13.14
CA SER A 151 4.65 17.25 -12.72
C SER A 151 3.34 16.47 -12.85
N ARG A 152 2.20 17.14 -12.63
CA ARG A 152 0.86 16.58 -12.87
C ARG A 152 0.54 16.47 -14.36
N GLU A 153 0.88 17.51 -15.12
CA GLU A 153 0.52 17.62 -16.54
C GLU A 153 1.35 16.75 -17.49
N GLY A 154 2.53 16.26 -17.06
CA GLY A 154 3.39 15.39 -17.89
C GLY A 154 4.49 16.14 -18.65
N GLY A 155 4.83 17.37 -18.26
CA GLY A 155 5.84 18.20 -18.92
C GLY A 155 7.28 17.78 -18.63
N GLU A 156 7.73 16.62 -19.10
CA GLU A 156 9.04 16.03 -18.75
C GLU A 156 10.23 16.96 -19.01
N ASP A 157 10.30 17.59 -20.20
CA ASP A 157 11.39 18.51 -20.55
C ASP A 157 11.43 19.73 -19.62
N MET A 158 10.26 20.26 -19.24
CA MET A 158 10.16 21.37 -18.30
C MET A 158 10.53 20.94 -16.88
N VAL A 159 10.14 19.73 -16.44
CA VAL A 159 10.60 19.16 -15.16
C VAL A 159 12.13 19.09 -15.15
N ARG A 160 12.76 18.52 -16.18
CA ARG A 160 14.23 18.46 -16.28
C ARG A 160 14.87 19.84 -16.18
N TRP A 161 14.25 20.83 -16.82
CA TRP A 161 14.71 22.21 -16.80
C TRP A 161 14.61 22.83 -15.39
N LEU A 162 13.45 22.73 -14.74
CA LEU A 162 13.21 23.25 -13.39
C LEU A 162 14.11 22.57 -12.35
N LEU A 163 14.34 21.26 -12.49
CA LEU A 163 15.31 20.51 -11.68
C LEU A 163 16.74 21.06 -11.85
N ALA A 164 17.17 21.32 -13.09
CA ALA A 164 18.47 21.92 -13.37
C ALA A 164 18.58 23.35 -12.80
N ALA A 165 17.47 24.08 -12.78
CA ALA A 165 17.35 25.40 -12.16
C ALA A 165 17.26 25.36 -10.62
N ARG A 166 17.19 24.17 -10.01
CA ARG A 166 17.08 23.91 -8.56
C ARG A 166 15.77 24.39 -7.92
N ALA A 167 14.65 24.18 -8.61
CA ALA A 167 13.32 24.32 -8.02
C ALA A 167 13.18 23.48 -6.73
N ASP A 168 12.39 23.96 -5.78
CA ASP A 168 12.11 23.23 -4.55
C ASP A 168 11.27 21.99 -4.85
N LEU A 169 11.87 20.82 -4.62
CA LEU A 169 11.28 19.53 -4.94
C LEU A 169 10.14 19.12 -4.01
N ASN A 170 10.03 19.76 -2.84
CA ASN A 170 9.18 19.28 -1.74
C ASN A 170 8.14 20.30 -1.27
N LYS A 171 7.98 21.44 -1.97
CA LYS A 171 6.87 22.35 -1.71
C LYS A 171 5.55 21.68 -2.04
N ALA A 172 4.74 21.48 -1.01
CA ALA A 172 3.42 20.89 -1.13
C ALA A 172 2.34 21.97 -1.30
N ASP A 173 1.26 21.62 -1.99
CA ASP A 173 0.05 22.43 -2.07
C ASP A 173 -0.77 22.38 -0.76
N SER A 174 -1.93 23.04 -0.76
CA SER A 174 -2.85 23.09 0.38
C SER A 174 -3.40 21.73 0.83
N ASN A 175 -3.25 20.67 0.02
CA ASN A 175 -3.65 19.31 0.35
C ASN A 175 -2.47 18.43 0.77
N ASP A 176 -1.28 18.99 0.99
CA ASP A 176 -0.02 18.26 1.19
C ASP A 176 0.47 17.48 -0.05
N CYS A 177 0.01 17.84 -1.26
CA CYS A 177 0.49 17.21 -2.49
C CYS A 177 1.82 17.83 -2.93
N THR A 178 2.90 17.06 -2.89
CA THR A 178 4.22 17.44 -3.44
C THR A 178 4.32 17.12 -4.93
N PRO A 179 5.29 17.70 -5.68
CA PRO A 179 5.51 17.37 -7.09
C PRO A 179 5.60 15.87 -7.35
N LEU A 180 6.29 15.12 -6.47
CA LEU A 180 6.42 13.67 -6.58
C LEU A 180 5.07 12.96 -6.42
N VAL A 181 4.27 13.36 -5.43
CA VAL A 181 2.94 12.77 -5.21
C VAL A 181 1.99 13.10 -6.36
N GLY A 182 2.01 14.33 -6.88
CA GLY A 182 1.22 14.73 -8.05
C GLY A 182 1.58 13.93 -9.30
N ALA A 183 2.87 13.66 -9.52
CA ALA A 183 3.32 12.80 -10.63
C ALA A 183 2.78 11.37 -10.49
N PHE A 184 2.75 10.80 -9.30
CA PHE A 184 2.17 9.46 -9.09
C PHE A 184 0.64 9.43 -9.27
N GLN A 185 -0.08 10.42 -8.74
CA GLN A 185 -1.54 10.51 -8.86
C GLN A 185 -2.00 10.59 -10.31
N GLU A 186 -1.23 11.27 -11.17
CA GLU A 186 -1.50 11.39 -12.60
C GLU A 186 -0.76 10.31 -13.44
N MET A 187 -0.21 9.28 -12.80
CA MET A 187 0.53 8.17 -13.42
C MET A 187 1.70 8.59 -14.33
N GLN A 188 2.33 9.73 -14.05
CA GLN A 188 3.51 10.25 -14.74
C GLN A 188 4.79 9.58 -14.22
N ILE A 189 4.93 8.27 -14.47
CA ILE A 189 5.99 7.43 -13.87
C ILE A 189 7.41 7.91 -14.24
N ASP A 190 7.63 8.38 -15.47
CA ASP A 190 8.94 8.89 -15.89
C ASP A 190 9.32 10.18 -15.16
N ILE A 191 8.35 11.07 -14.92
CA ILE A 191 8.53 12.28 -14.11
C ILE A 191 8.77 11.91 -12.65
N ALA A 192 7.97 11.00 -12.08
CA ALA A 192 8.17 10.52 -10.73
C ALA A 192 9.59 9.94 -10.56
N ARG A 193 10.07 9.17 -11.54
CA ARG A 193 11.45 8.68 -11.56
C ARG A 193 12.46 9.83 -11.55
N LEU A 194 12.28 10.86 -12.37
CA LEU A 194 13.18 12.02 -12.36
C LEU A 194 13.22 12.73 -11.01
N LEU A 195 12.06 12.93 -10.39
CA LEU A 195 11.92 13.58 -9.09
C LEU A 195 12.59 12.75 -7.98
N VAL A 196 12.37 11.43 -7.94
CA VAL A 196 13.03 10.53 -6.97
C VAL A 196 14.55 10.57 -7.13
N HIS A 197 15.07 10.54 -8.37
CA HIS A 197 16.52 10.62 -8.63
C HIS A 197 17.10 11.99 -8.27
N ALA A 198 16.29 13.06 -8.32
CA ALA A 198 16.67 14.38 -7.85
C ALA A 198 16.62 14.51 -6.32
N GLY A 199 16.09 13.52 -5.60
CA GLY A 199 15.96 13.51 -4.14
C GLY A 199 14.65 14.12 -3.62
N ALA A 200 13.60 14.17 -4.46
CA ALA A 200 12.26 14.50 -4.01
C ALA A 200 11.73 13.41 -3.06
N GLY A 201 11.05 13.84 -2.00
CA GLY A 201 10.28 12.97 -1.12
C GLY A 201 8.79 13.23 -1.28
N THR A 202 7.96 12.41 -0.62
CA THR A 202 6.50 12.60 -0.64
C THR A 202 6.01 13.71 0.28
N GLY A 203 6.91 14.31 1.08
CA GLY A 203 6.56 15.27 2.13
C GLY A 203 6.10 14.60 3.42
N PRO A 204 5.80 15.40 4.46
CA PRO A 204 5.37 14.90 5.77
C PRO A 204 3.87 14.55 5.84
N GLY A 205 3.09 14.89 4.82
CA GLY A 205 1.65 14.64 4.76
C GLY A 205 1.28 13.16 4.60
N PRO A 206 0.00 12.81 4.83
CA PRO A 206 -0.46 11.43 4.78
C PRO A 206 -0.44 10.83 3.36
N GLN A 207 -0.46 11.68 2.31
CA GLN A 207 -0.62 11.24 0.92
C GLN A 207 0.45 10.23 0.49
N GLY A 208 1.72 10.39 0.90
CA GLY A 208 2.77 9.44 0.54
C GLY A 208 2.55 8.04 1.11
N ASN A 209 1.98 7.96 2.31
CA ASN A 209 1.67 6.69 2.97
C ASN A 209 0.41 6.04 2.40
N GLU A 210 -0.62 6.85 2.17
CA GLU A 210 -1.86 6.42 1.51
C GLU A 210 -1.57 5.88 0.11
N LEU A 211 -0.70 6.57 -0.63
CA LEU A 211 -0.23 6.13 -1.93
C LEU A 211 0.54 4.81 -1.83
N LEU A 212 1.53 4.68 -0.93
CA LEU A 212 2.24 3.41 -0.76
C LEU A 212 1.28 2.25 -0.45
N HIS A 213 0.29 2.47 0.42
CA HIS A 213 -0.71 1.47 0.76
C HIS A 213 -1.58 1.09 -0.46
N SER A 214 -2.13 2.07 -1.17
CA SER A 214 -2.98 1.83 -2.36
C SER A 214 -2.23 1.04 -3.43
N GLU A 215 -1.01 1.46 -3.75
CA GLU A 215 -0.18 0.84 -4.78
C GLU A 215 0.27 -0.59 -4.39
N CYS A 216 0.47 -0.83 -3.10
CA CYS A 216 0.73 -2.16 -2.56
C CYS A 216 -0.49 -3.07 -2.63
N SER A 217 -1.70 -2.54 -2.46
CA SER A 217 -2.95 -3.30 -2.64
C SER A 217 -3.21 -3.60 -4.11
N GLU A 218 -2.96 -2.65 -5.00
CA GLU A 218 -3.21 -2.79 -6.44
C GLU A 218 -2.16 -3.64 -7.17
N GLY A 219 -0.95 -3.76 -6.61
CA GLY A 219 0.12 -4.55 -7.22
C GLY A 219 1.04 -3.75 -8.14
N ASN A 220 1.07 -2.42 -8.01
CA ASN A 220 1.83 -1.52 -8.88
C ASN A 220 3.31 -1.48 -8.50
N LEU A 221 4.02 -2.56 -8.85
CA LEU A 221 5.41 -2.83 -8.45
C LEU A 221 6.37 -1.66 -8.68
N GLU A 222 6.27 -0.98 -9.83
CA GLU A 222 7.20 0.10 -10.17
C GLU A 222 6.96 1.36 -9.34
N VAL A 223 5.70 1.68 -9.04
CA VAL A 223 5.36 2.82 -8.17
C VAL A 223 5.83 2.54 -6.74
N VAL A 224 5.57 1.34 -6.22
CA VAL A 224 6.05 0.93 -4.89
C VAL A 224 7.58 1.03 -4.79
N ARG A 225 8.31 0.61 -5.84
CA ARG A 225 9.77 0.74 -5.90
C ARG A 225 10.21 2.18 -5.76
N LEU A 226 9.64 3.09 -6.56
CA LEU A 226 9.98 4.50 -6.55
C LEU A 226 9.64 5.17 -5.21
N LEU A 227 8.51 4.82 -4.58
CA LEU A 227 8.13 5.32 -3.26
C LEU A 227 9.11 4.90 -2.16
N LEU A 228 9.56 3.64 -2.17
CA LEU A 228 10.56 3.15 -1.21
C LEU A 228 11.94 3.77 -1.47
N GLU A 229 12.30 4.03 -2.73
CA GLU A 229 13.49 4.81 -3.08
C GLU A 229 13.42 6.24 -2.55
N ALA A 230 12.24 6.86 -2.60
CA ALA A 230 11.90 8.17 -2.03
C ALA A 230 11.82 8.20 -0.49
N LYS A 231 12.17 7.09 0.19
CA LYS A 231 12.24 6.96 1.65
C LYS A 231 10.89 7.10 2.38
N VAL A 232 9.79 6.73 1.73
CA VAL A 232 8.53 6.51 2.44
C VAL A 232 8.74 5.39 3.48
N ASP A 233 8.28 5.60 4.71
CA ASP A 233 8.38 4.59 5.76
C ASP A 233 7.39 3.45 5.49
N PRO A 234 7.84 2.21 5.27
CA PRO A 234 6.95 1.09 4.98
C PRO A 234 6.11 0.61 6.18
N ASN A 235 6.35 1.17 7.38
CA ASN A 235 5.64 0.83 8.60
C ASN A 235 4.53 1.81 8.97
N THR A 236 4.30 2.85 8.15
CA THR A 236 3.17 3.74 8.35
C THR A 236 1.88 2.97 8.14
N ALA A 237 0.90 3.28 8.97
CA ALA A 237 -0.40 2.65 8.95
C ALA A 237 -1.44 3.63 8.41
N THR A 238 -2.45 3.10 7.73
CA THR A 238 -3.67 3.84 7.40
C THR A 238 -4.46 4.17 8.67
N VAL A 239 -5.57 4.89 8.49
CA VAL A 239 -6.49 5.22 9.60
C VAL A 239 -7.04 3.98 10.32
N ASP A 240 -7.12 2.84 9.63
CA ASP A 240 -7.61 1.56 10.18
C ASP A 240 -6.48 0.66 10.70
N GLY A 241 -5.27 1.22 10.88
CA GLY A 241 -4.10 0.49 11.36
C GLY A 241 -3.41 -0.41 10.31
N ALA A 242 -3.94 -0.51 9.10
CA ALA A 242 -3.37 -1.37 8.06
C ALA A 242 -2.06 -0.80 7.49
N THR A 243 -1.03 -1.64 7.40
CA THR A 243 0.26 -1.27 6.78
C THR A 243 0.30 -1.72 5.32
N ALA A 244 1.19 -1.12 4.53
CA ALA A 244 1.43 -1.54 3.14
C ALA A 244 1.77 -3.04 3.02
N LEU A 245 2.48 -3.61 4.01
CA LEU A 245 2.80 -5.03 4.05
C LEU A 245 1.55 -5.91 4.28
N ILE A 246 0.63 -5.47 5.14
CA ILE A 246 -0.65 -6.16 5.35
C ILE A 246 -1.45 -6.21 4.05
N ALA A 247 -1.60 -5.06 3.37
CA ALA A 247 -2.32 -4.96 2.09
C ALA A 247 -1.71 -5.86 1.00
N ALA A 248 -0.41 -5.70 0.72
CA ALA A 248 0.26 -6.52 -0.30
C ALA A 248 0.23 -8.02 0.00
N SER A 249 0.24 -8.40 1.29
CA SER A 249 0.22 -9.80 1.70
C SER A 249 -1.17 -10.42 1.55
N GLY A 250 -2.23 -9.66 1.85
CA GLY A 250 -3.61 -10.08 1.64
C GLY A 250 -3.95 -10.26 0.17
N GLU A 251 -3.39 -9.45 -0.72
CA GLU A 251 -3.60 -9.53 -2.18
C GLU A 251 -2.62 -10.47 -2.90
N GLY A 252 -1.60 -10.98 -2.19
CA GLY A 252 -0.69 -11.98 -2.73
C GLY A 252 0.45 -11.43 -3.61
N HIS A 253 0.74 -10.13 -3.55
CA HIS A 253 1.76 -9.47 -4.37
C HIS A 253 3.18 -9.76 -3.88
N GLN A 254 3.67 -10.97 -4.18
CA GLN A 254 4.95 -11.51 -3.70
C GLN A 254 6.14 -10.56 -3.87
N GLU A 255 6.32 -9.96 -5.06
CA GLU A 255 7.47 -9.09 -5.35
C GLU A 255 7.43 -7.81 -4.50
N ILE A 256 6.24 -7.26 -4.27
CA ILE A 256 6.02 -6.10 -3.40
C ILE A 256 6.29 -6.47 -1.95
N VAL A 257 5.78 -7.61 -1.47
CA VAL A 257 6.07 -8.13 -0.12
C VAL A 257 7.58 -8.26 0.10
N GLN A 258 8.30 -8.86 -0.85
CA GLN A 258 9.75 -8.99 -0.77
C GLN A 258 10.44 -7.62 -0.70
N MET A 259 9.96 -6.63 -1.46
CA MET A 259 10.51 -5.28 -1.48
C MET A 259 10.29 -4.56 -0.15
N LEU A 260 9.07 -4.61 0.40
CA LEU A 260 8.71 -4.03 1.69
C LEU A 260 9.55 -4.63 2.83
N LEU A 261 9.69 -5.96 2.87
CA LEU A 261 10.51 -6.66 3.85
C LEU A 261 12.00 -6.26 3.73
N THR A 262 12.52 -6.11 2.51
CA THR A 262 13.88 -5.62 2.26
C THR A 262 14.06 -4.18 2.76
N SER A 263 13.01 -3.38 2.66
CA SER A 263 12.92 -2.01 3.19
C SER A 263 12.61 -1.94 4.69
N LYS A 264 12.68 -3.07 5.41
CA LYS A 264 12.46 -3.18 6.87
C LYS A 264 11.02 -2.89 7.32
N ALA A 265 10.03 -3.31 6.52
CA ALA A 265 8.66 -3.45 6.99
C ALA A 265 8.60 -4.49 8.13
N ASP A 266 7.88 -4.18 9.20
CA ASP A 266 7.66 -5.05 10.35
C ASP A 266 6.55 -6.05 10.05
N ALA A 267 6.93 -7.33 9.94
CA ALA A 267 6.04 -8.42 9.59
C ALA A 267 5.00 -8.78 10.68
N ASN A 268 5.13 -8.20 11.88
CA ASN A 268 4.27 -8.50 13.03
C ASN A 268 3.29 -7.36 13.37
N ARG A 269 3.23 -6.31 12.54
CA ARG A 269 2.19 -5.28 12.66
C ARG A 269 0.80 -5.89 12.48
N ILE A 270 -0.16 -5.28 13.16
CA ILE A 270 -1.57 -5.64 13.10
C ILE A 270 -2.38 -4.41 12.71
N ASP A 271 -3.48 -4.63 11.99
CA ASP A 271 -4.51 -3.61 11.78
C ASP A 271 -5.43 -3.50 13.01
N ASP A 272 -6.41 -2.61 12.96
CA ASP A 272 -7.34 -2.38 14.07
C ASP A 272 -8.27 -3.58 14.36
N ASN A 273 -8.41 -4.51 13.40
CA ASN A 273 -9.11 -5.78 13.58
C ASN A 273 -8.19 -6.90 14.11
N GLY A 274 -6.91 -6.61 14.29
CA GLY A 274 -5.90 -7.57 14.74
C GLY A 274 -5.33 -8.45 13.64
N PHE A 275 -5.66 -8.23 12.36
CA PHE A 275 -5.11 -9.00 11.24
C PHE A 275 -3.63 -8.74 11.06
N THR A 276 -2.86 -9.82 10.91
CA THR A 276 -1.45 -9.76 10.51
C THR A 276 -1.31 -10.02 9.02
N ALA A 277 -0.21 -9.56 8.44
CA ALA A 277 0.16 -9.88 7.06
C ALA A 277 0.18 -11.40 6.81
N LEU A 278 0.68 -12.17 7.78
CA LEU A 278 0.78 -13.63 7.69
C LEU A 278 -0.59 -14.30 7.72
N PHE A 279 -1.50 -13.82 8.57
CA PHE A 279 -2.84 -14.36 8.66
C PHE A 279 -3.60 -14.17 7.35
N LEU A 280 -3.62 -12.95 6.80
CA LEU A 280 -4.30 -12.67 5.53
C LEU A 280 -3.70 -13.46 4.37
N ALA A 281 -2.37 -13.56 4.27
CA ALA A 281 -1.71 -14.37 3.24
C ALA A 281 -2.06 -15.86 3.37
N ALA A 282 -2.18 -16.39 4.59
CA ALA A 282 -2.56 -17.78 4.83
C ALA A 282 -4.03 -18.03 4.48
N GLN A 283 -4.94 -17.15 4.92
CA GLN A 283 -6.37 -17.20 4.63
C GLN A 283 -6.63 -17.17 3.11
N ASN A 284 -5.96 -16.28 2.39
CA ASN A 284 -6.10 -16.13 0.94
C ASN A 284 -5.22 -17.11 0.13
N LYS A 285 -4.60 -18.10 0.80
CA LYS A 285 -3.83 -19.20 0.19
C LYS A 285 -2.59 -18.74 -0.59
N HIS A 286 -2.03 -17.58 -0.26
CA HIS A 286 -0.81 -17.03 -0.87
C HIS A 286 0.45 -17.67 -0.26
N SER A 287 0.66 -18.96 -0.55
CA SER A 287 1.73 -19.79 0.04
C SER A 287 3.14 -19.18 -0.08
N GLU A 288 3.44 -18.51 -1.18
CA GLU A 288 4.75 -17.91 -1.39
C GLU A 288 4.94 -16.62 -0.58
N VAL A 289 3.87 -15.84 -0.36
CA VAL A 289 3.88 -14.71 0.59
C VAL A 289 4.06 -15.21 2.01
N VAL A 290 3.34 -16.29 2.40
CA VAL A 290 3.51 -16.95 3.71
C VAL A 290 4.97 -17.36 3.92
N ARG A 291 5.62 -17.94 2.90
CA ARG A 291 7.05 -18.28 2.94
C ARG A 291 7.91 -17.06 3.23
N LEU A 292 7.70 -15.95 2.52
CA LEU A 292 8.46 -14.72 2.70
C LEU A 292 8.29 -14.13 4.11
N LEU A 293 7.06 -14.07 4.60
CA LEU A 293 6.74 -13.50 5.92
C LEU A 293 7.34 -14.34 7.05
N VAL A 294 7.23 -15.67 6.98
CA VAL A 294 7.87 -16.58 7.94
C VAL A 294 9.38 -16.40 7.95
N GLN A 295 10.02 -16.28 6.78
CA GLN A 295 11.45 -16.04 6.69
C GLN A 295 11.87 -14.68 7.26
N ALA A 296 10.97 -13.69 7.21
CA ALA A 296 11.16 -12.39 7.82
C ALA A 296 10.83 -12.34 9.33
N GLY A 297 10.44 -13.46 9.95
CA GLY A 297 10.16 -13.54 11.38
C GLY A 297 8.75 -13.10 11.78
N ALA A 298 7.77 -13.22 10.88
CA ALA A 298 6.36 -13.16 11.26
C ALA A 298 6.03 -14.27 12.27
N ASP A 299 5.25 -13.94 13.29
CA ASP A 299 4.78 -14.86 14.33
C ASP A 299 3.67 -15.78 13.77
N PRO A 300 3.93 -17.07 13.54
CA PRO A 300 2.94 -17.99 13.00
C PRO A 300 1.87 -18.42 14.01
N ASP A 301 2.09 -18.21 15.31
CA ASP A 301 1.18 -18.57 16.39
C ASP A 301 0.25 -17.43 16.79
N LYS A 302 0.39 -16.26 16.14
CA LYS A 302 -0.48 -15.10 16.41
C LYS A 302 -1.92 -15.43 16.07
N GLU A 303 -2.77 -15.40 17.09
CA GLU A 303 -4.22 -15.54 16.95
C GLU A 303 -4.86 -14.24 16.46
N VAL A 304 -5.80 -14.38 15.54
CA VAL A 304 -6.69 -13.33 15.03
C VAL A 304 -8.12 -13.81 15.22
N MET A 305 -8.91 -13.08 16.00
CA MET A 305 -10.29 -13.47 16.36
C MET A 305 -10.38 -14.92 16.88
N GLY A 306 -9.42 -15.34 17.73
CA GLY A 306 -9.36 -16.69 18.30
C GLY A 306 -8.89 -17.80 17.34
N THR A 307 -8.49 -17.44 16.12
CA THR A 307 -8.05 -18.40 15.09
C THR A 307 -6.59 -18.15 14.70
N THR A 308 -5.79 -19.21 14.55
CA THR A 308 -4.41 -19.11 14.02
C THR A 308 -4.38 -19.24 12.51
N ALA A 309 -3.32 -18.74 11.87
CA ALA A 309 -3.08 -18.94 10.44
C ALA A 309 -3.06 -20.43 10.05
N LEU A 310 -2.54 -21.30 10.93
CA LEU A 310 -2.53 -22.74 10.72
C LEU A 310 -3.95 -23.33 10.72
N ALA A 311 -4.78 -22.94 11.69
CA ALA A 311 -6.16 -23.42 11.77
C ALA A 311 -6.96 -23.04 10.51
N SER A 312 -6.86 -21.77 10.06
CA SER A 312 -7.50 -21.33 8.82
C SER A 312 -7.01 -22.14 7.61
N ALA A 313 -5.69 -22.33 7.48
CA ALA A 313 -5.12 -23.08 6.37
C ALA A 313 -5.54 -24.56 6.33
N ILE A 314 -5.81 -25.17 7.50
CA ILE A 314 -6.30 -26.54 7.62
C ILE A 314 -7.74 -26.65 7.13
N VAL A 315 -8.62 -25.75 7.59
CA VAL A 315 -10.05 -25.72 7.17
C VAL A 315 -10.17 -25.53 5.66
N ASP A 316 -9.24 -24.78 5.07
CA ASP A 316 -9.21 -24.47 3.64
C ASP A 316 -8.49 -25.49 2.75
N ASP A 317 -7.96 -26.59 3.32
CA ASP A 317 -7.11 -27.59 2.64
C ASP A 317 -5.88 -26.99 1.93
N SER A 318 -5.29 -25.95 2.51
CA SER A 318 -4.16 -25.22 1.93
C SER A 318 -2.83 -25.90 2.23
N VAL A 319 -2.60 -27.06 1.60
CA VAL A 319 -1.43 -27.94 1.85
C VAL A 319 -0.08 -27.19 1.87
N GLU A 320 0.16 -26.32 0.90
CA GLU A 320 1.43 -25.59 0.83
C GLU A 320 1.57 -24.49 1.90
N VAL A 321 0.47 -23.84 2.30
CA VAL A 321 0.49 -22.91 3.44
C VAL A 321 0.77 -23.67 4.73
N VAL A 322 0.08 -24.80 4.96
CA VAL A 322 0.34 -25.68 6.11
C VAL A 322 1.80 -26.11 6.14
N ARG A 323 2.36 -26.50 4.98
CA ARG A 323 3.78 -26.87 4.87
C ARG A 323 4.69 -25.73 5.31
N TRP A 324 4.46 -24.49 4.87
CA TRP A 324 5.30 -23.36 5.27
C TRP A 324 5.15 -22.99 6.75
N LEU A 325 3.93 -22.99 7.28
CA LEU A 325 3.69 -22.74 8.71
C LEU A 325 4.34 -23.81 9.60
N LEU A 326 4.30 -25.09 9.18
CA LEU A 326 5.02 -26.14 9.88
C LEU A 326 6.53 -25.92 9.84
N HIS A 327 7.13 -25.49 8.72
CA HIS A 327 8.54 -25.12 8.68
C HIS A 327 8.87 -23.93 9.60
N ALA A 328 7.91 -23.03 9.84
CA ALA A 328 8.01 -21.92 10.79
C ALA A 328 8.06 -22.36 12.26
N LYS A 329 7.92 -23.66 12.55
CA LYS A 329 7.82 -24.22 13.91
C LYS A 329 6.62 -23.71 14.71
N VAL A 330 5.52 -23.40 14.03
CA VAL A 330 4.20 -23.15 14.64
C VAL A 330 3.84 -24.23 15.67
N ALA A 331 3.15 -23.87 16.73
CA ALA A 331 2.58 -24.80 17.69
C ALA A 331 1.60 -25.74 16.97
N VAL A 332 1.81 -27.05 17.11
CA VAL A 332 0.99 -28.09 16.46
C VAL A 332 -0.06 -28.69 17.40
N ASP A 333 -0.10 -28.22 18.65
CA ASP A 333 -0.99 -28.71 19.70
C ASP A 333 -1.79 -27.61 20.40
N GLN A 334 -1.78 -26.39 19.86
CA GLN A 334 -2.66 -25.32 20.31
C GLN A 334 -4.10 -25.70 20.02
N VAL A 335 -4.97 -25.58 21.02
CA VAL A 335 -6.37 -25.98 20.93
C VAL A 335 -7.28 -24.79 20.74
N ASN A 336 -8.34 -24.96 19.96
CA ASN A 336 -9.43 -23.99 19.87
C ASN A 336 -10.30 -24.00 21.15
N GLU A 337 -11.39 -23.24 21.15
CA GLU A 337 -12.33 -23.14 22.28
C GLU A 337 -12.90 -24.52 22.69
N ASP A 338 -13.20 -25.36 21.70
CA ASP A 338 -13.67 -26.75 21.83
C ASP A 338 -12.59 -27.74 22.34
N GLY A 339 -11.36 -27.29 22.51
CA GLY A 339 -10.25 -28.15 22.90
C GLY A 339 -9.68 -29.02 21.77
N GLN A 340 -10.07 -28.78 20.52
CA GLN A 340 -9.58 -29.51 19.37
C GLN A 340 -8.19 -29.04 18.96
N THR A 341 -7.26 -29.97 18.79
CA THR A 341 -5.95 -29.67 18.18
C THR A 341 -6.09 -29.46 16.66
N PRO A 342 -5.10 -28.87 15.98
CA PRO A 342 -5.14 -28.72 14.52
C PRO A 342 -5.24 -30.07 13.81
N LEU A 343 -4.68 -31.14 14.40
CA LEU A 343 -4.79 -32.50 13.89
C LEU A 343 -6.22 -33.06 14.01
N ASN A 344 -6.93 -32.79 15.11
CA ASN A 344 -8.34 -33.17 15.27
C ASN A 344 -9.17 -32.51 14.16
N THR A 345 -9.00 -31.19 13.96
CA THR A 345 -9.69 -30.44 12.91
C THR A 345 -9.41 -31.03 11.52
N ALA A 346 -8.14 -31.24 11.16
CA ALA A 346 -7.77 -31.83 9.86
C ALA A 346 -8.39 -33.22 9.63
N CYS A 347 -8.49 -34.04 10.68
CA CYS A 347 -9.12 -35.36 10.61
C CYS A 347 -10.65 -35.28 10.44
N SER A 348 -11.31 -34.26 10.99
CA SER A 348 -12.75 -34.03 10.81
C SER A 348 -13.14 -33.61 9.39
N PHE A 349 -12.22 -32.98 8.64
CA PHE A 349 -12.45 -32.60 7.25
C PHE A 349 -11.92 -33.60 6.23
N GLY A 350 -11.09 -34.57 6.65
CA GLY A 350 -10.61 -35.64 5.78
C GLY A 350 -9.45 -35.24 4.86
N HIS A 351 -8.76 -34.14 5.14
CA HIS A 351 -7.64 -33.62 4.34
C HIS A 351 -6.39 -34.49 4.50
N VAL A 352 -6.31 -35.60 3.76
CA VAL A 352 -5.29 -36.64 3.94
C VAL A 352 -3.86 -36.08 3.89
N GLU A 353 -3.55 -35.18 2.96
CA GLU A 353 -2.19 -34.63 2.84
C GLU A 353 -1.85 -33.65 3.97
N VAL A 354 -2.80 -32.80 4.38
CA VAL A 354 -2.66 -31.97 5.58
C VAL A 354 -2.46 -32.83 6.83
N VAL A 355 -3.24 -33.90 6.99
CA VAL A 355 -3.08 -34.87 8.08
C VAL A 355 -1.69 -35.49 8.06
N ARG A 356 -1.17 -35.93 6.89
CA ARG A 356 0.20 -36.47 6.81
C ARG A 356 1.25 -35.48 7.29
N LEU A 357 1.13 -34.21 6.89
CA LEU A 357 2.05 -33.16 7.31
C LEU A 357 1.97 -32.91 8.82
N LEU A 358 0.76 -32.82 9.38
CA LEU A 358 0.53 -32.61 10.81
C LEU A 358 0.98 -33.80 11.64
N VAL A 359 0.68 -35.03 11.22
CA VAL A 359 1.11 -36.26 11.91
C VAL A 359 2.63 -36.33 11.95
N GLN A 360 3.32 -36.07 10.83
CA GLN A 360 4.77 -36.03 10.82
C GLN A 360 5.30 -34.97 11.79
N ALA A 361 4.76 -33.75 11.75
CA ALA A 361 5.18 -32.67 12.63
C ALA A 361 4.90 -32.94 14.12
N VAL A 362 3.75 -33.53 14.47
CA VAL A 362 3.39 -33.91 15.84
C VAL A 362 4.30 -35.02 16.35
N VAL A 363 4.52 -36.07 15.57
CA VAL A 363 5.41 -37.17 15.95
C VAL A 363 6.85 -36.67 16.13
N ASP A 364 7.34 -35.79 15.26
CA ASP A 364 8.70 -35.26 15.34
C ASP A 364 8.91 -34.33 16.56
N ARG A 365 7.88 -33.57 16.96
CA ARG A 365 7.98 -32.52 18.00
C ARG A 365 7.52 -32.97 19.38
N ILE A 366 6.47 -33.78 19.45
CA ILE A 366 5.76 -34.19 20.67
C ILE A 366 5.89 -35.71 20.89
N GLY A 367 6.02 -36.48 19.81
CA GLY A 367 6.01 -37.95 19.81
C GLY A 367 4.61 -38.52 19.57
N PRO A 368 4.47 -39.86 19.50
CA PRO A 368 3.20 -40.53 19.18
C PRO A 368 2.06 -40.19 20.14
N VAL A 369 2.38 -39.93 21.41
CA VAL A 369 1.41 -39.49 22.43
C VAL A 369 0.69 -38.19 22.06
N GLY A 370 1.28 -37.36 21.19
CA GLY A 370 0.64 -36.15 20.70
C GLY A 370 -0.58 -36.42 19.80
N LEU A 371 -0.64 -37.60 19.17
CA LEU A 371 -1.76 -38.02 18.32
C LEU A 371 -3.03 -38.36 19.12
N ASP A 372 -2.84 -38.61 20.41
CA ASP A 372 -3.83 -39.18 21.34
C ASP A 372 -4.54 -38.11 22.18
N ARG A 373 -4.35 -36.82 21.86
CA ARG A 373 -5.01 -35.72 22.56
C ARG A 373 -6.52 -35.74 22.31
N VAL A 374 -7.27 -35.61 23.40
CA VAL A 374 -8.74 -35.59 23.41
C VAL A 374 -9.26 -34.15 23.44
N ASP A 375 -10.36 -33.90 22.74
CA ASP A 375 -11.09 -32.62 22.81
C ASP A 375 -11.94 -32.50 24.09
N LYS A 376 -12.57 -31.32 24.30
CA LYS A 376 -13.46 -31.09 25.45
C LYS A 376 -14.93 -31.43 25.16
N CYS A 377 -15.30 -31.56 23.89
CA CYS A 377 -16.70 -31.67 23.47
C CYS A 377 -17.26 -33.09 23.64
N GLY A 378 -16.40 -34.10 23.50
CA GLY A 378 -16.75 -35.48 23.80
C GLY A 378 -15.58 -36.37 24.17
N GLY A 379 -14.38 -35.83 24.41
CA GLY A 379 -13.20 -36.65 24.66
C GLY A 379 -12.65 -37.28 23.38
N TYR A 380 -12.91 -36.69 22.21
CA TYR A 380 -12.53 -37.29 20.94
C TYR A 380 -11.06 -37.05 20.59
N THR A 381 -10.35 -38.13 20.26
CA THR A 381 -9.02 -38.07 19.63
C THR A 381 -9.14 -37.85 18.12
N ALA A 382 -8.06 -37.47 17.44
CA ALA A 382 -8.01 -37.42 15.97
C ALA A 382 -8.48 -38.73 15.28
N LEU A 383 -8.20 -39.89 15.89
CA LEU A 383 -8.66 -41.19 15.38
C LEU A 383 -10.18 -41.42 15.53
N HIS A 384 -10.80 -40.89 16.58
CA HIS A 384 -12.26 -40.88 16.71
C HIS A 384 -12.88 -40.05 15.58
N CYS A 385 -12.38 -38.83 15.34
CA CYS A 385 -12.83 -37.97 14.25
C CYS A 385 -12.76 -38.71 12.90
N ALA A 386 -11.64 -39.35 12.59
CA ALA A 386 -11.46 -40.12 11.35
C ALA A 386 -12.44 -41.30 11.22
N ALA A 387 -12.75 -42.00 12.31
CA ALA A 387 -13.71 -43.10 12.35
C ALA A 387 -15.16 -42.61 12.18
N ILE A 388 -15.55 -41.56 12.93
CA ILE A 388 -16.89 -40.94 12.88
C ILE A 388 -17.24 -40.50 11.45
N HIS A 389 -16.30 -39.85 10.77
CA HIS A 389 -16.48 -39.36 9.40
C HIS A 389 -16.12 -40.38 8.31
N LYS A 390 -15.70 -41.60 8.67
CA LYS A 390 -15.36 -42.69 7.74
C LYS A 390 -14.20 -42.36 6.79
N PHE A 391 -13.24 -41.56 7.24
CA PHE A 391 -12.04 -41.25 6.46
C PHE A 391 -10.98 -42.34 6.62
N PHE A 392 -11.17 -43.47 5.93
CA PHE A 392 -10.28 -44.64 6.01
C PHE A 392 -8.79 -44.29 5.77
N SER A 393 -8.49 -43.47 4.76
CA SER A 393 -7.12 -43.05 4.46
C SER A 393 -6.49 -42.25 5.60
N VAL A 394 -7.27 -41.37 6.26
CA VAL A 394 -6.82 -40.58 7.42
C VAL A 394 -6.59 -41.48 8.62
N ALA A 395 -7.54 -42.36 8.93
CA ALA A 395 -7.41 -43.34 10.02
C ALA A 395 -6.19 -44.24 9.83
N ARG A 396 -5.92 -44.67 8.59
CA ARG A 396 -4.73 -45.47 8.26
C ARG A 396 -3.44 -44.71 8.56
N VAL A 397 -3.35 -43.44 8.16
CA VAL A 397 -2.17 -42.59 8.44
C VAL A 397 -1.94 -42.46 9.94
N LEU A 398 -2.98 -42.22 10.73
CA LEU A 398 -2.89 -42.11 12.19
C LEU A 398 -2.42 -43.42 12.84
N VAL A 399 -3.00 -44.55 12.45
CA VAL A 399 -2.63 -45.88 12.97
C VAL A 399 -1.19 -46.24 12.61
N GLU A 400 -0.77 -46.00 11.36
CA GLU A 400 0.61 -46.23 10.90
C GLU A 400 1.62 -45.37 11.68
N ALA A 401 1.22 -44.18 12.11
CA ALA A 401 2.02 -43.29 12.93
C ALA A 401 1.99 -43.59 14.44
N GLY A 402 1.21 -44.60 14.87
CA GLY A 402 1.16 -45.07 16.25
C GLY A 402 0.09 -44.42 17.13
N ALA A 403 -0.96 -43.84 16.55
CA ALA A 403 -2.12 -43.38 17.32
C ALA A 403 -2.79 -44.57 18.04
N SER A 404 -3.18 -44.35 19.30
CA SER A 404 -3.83 -45.35 20.12
C SER A 404 -5.25 -45.63 19.64
N LYS A 405 -5.60 -46.91 19.54
CA LYS A 405 -6.94 -47.38 19.15
C LYS A 405 -7.85 -47.62 20.35
N ASP A 406 -7.32 -47.53 21.57
CA ASP A 406 -8.00 -47.96 22.80
C ASP A 406 -8.44 -46.80 23.69
N ILE A 407 -8.23 -45.56 23.26
CA ILE A 407 -8.64 -44.36 24.02
C ILE A 407 -10.17 -44.28 23.99
N GLU A 408 -10.74 -44.10 25.17
CA GLU A 408 -12.17 -43.91 25.36
C GLU A 408 -12.52 -42.42 25.29
N ASP A 409 -13.60 -42.13 24.58
CA ASP A 409 -14.30 -40.85 24.66
C ASP A 409 -15.04 -40.70 26.01
N ASP A 410 -15.73 -39.58 26.24
CA ASP A 410 -16.45 -39.30 27.49
C ASP A 410 -17.60 -40.28 27.77
N MET A 411 -18.10 -40.96 26.73
CA MET A 411 -19.15 -41.99 26.80
C MET A 411 -18.55 -43.40 26.91
N GLY A 412 -17.22 -43.51 26.84
CA GLY A 412 -16.46 -44.73 26.92
C GLY A 412 -16.39 -45.53 25.61
N TYR A 413 -16.76 -44.96 24.48
CA TYR A 413 -16.59 -45.58 23.17
C TYR A 413 -15.15 -45.39 22.68
N ILE A 414 -14.61 -46.39 22.02
CA ILE A 414 -13.29 -46.32 21.35
C ILE A 414 -13.47 -46.04 19.85
N PRO A 415 -12.44 -45.62 19.09
CA PRO A 415 -12.59 -45.32 17.66
C PRO A 415 -13.21 -46.44 16.83
N SER A 416 -12.93 -47.71 17.16
CA SER A 416 -13.53 -48.85 16.46
C SER A 416 -15.03 -48.97 16.66
N ASP A 417 -15.62 -48.44 17.74
CA ASP A 417 -17.06 -48.45 17.97
C ASP A 417 -17.81 -47.58 16.94
N TYR A 418 -17.15 -46.57 16.38
CA TYR A 418 -17.71 -45.69 15.35
C TYR A 418 -17.54 -46.23 13.92
N ALA A 419 -16.72 -47.26 13.71
CA ALA A 419 -16.40 -47.82 12.40
C ALA A 419 -17.57 -48.60 11.78
N LYS A 420 -18.27 -48.02 10.80
CA LYS A 420 -19.47 -48.68 10.20
C LYS A 420 -19.14 -49.64 9.05
N ASP A 421 -17.97 -49.51 8.43
CA ASP A 421 -17.54 -50.37 7.34
C ASP A 421 -16.51 -51.41 7.80
N ASP A 422 -16.47 -52.54 7.08
CA ASP A 422 -15.62 -53.69 7.40
C ASP A 422 -14.13 -53.33 7.38
N ASP A 423 -13.71 -52.45 6.47
CA ASP A 423 -12.30 -52.12 6.30
C ASP A 423 -11.80 -51.22 7.42
N MET A 424 -12.57 -50.20 7.80
CA MET A 424 -12.30 -49.39 9.00
C MET A 424 -12.34 -50.25 10.27
N THR A 425 -13.29 -51.17 10.38
CA THR A 425 -13.39 -52.07 11.55
C THR A 425 -12.17 -52.96 11.66
N LYS A 426 -11.68 -53.53 10.55
CA LYS A 426 -10.43 -54.31 10.54
C LYS A 426 -9.20 -53.46 10.87
N LEU A 427 -9.14 -52.23 10.35
CA LEU A 427 -8.03 -51.32 10.62
C LEU A 427 -7.95 -50.94 12.10
N LEU A 428 -9.11 -50.64 12.71
CA LEU A 428 -9.23 -50.19 14.09
C LEU A 428 -9.41 -51.33 15.09
N ALA A 429 -9.41 -52.59 14.66
CA ALA A 429 -9.60 -53.74 15.54
C ALA A 429 -8.60 -53.73 16.70
N THR A 430 -9.12 -54.00 17.90
CA THR A 430 -8.36 -54.12 19.15
C THR A 430 -8.72 -55.41 19.86
N ASP A 431 -7.93 -55.82 20.85
CA ASP A 431 -8.22 -57.01 21.66
C ASP A 431 -9.44 -56.82 22.59
N ARG A 432 -10.01 -55.61 22.62
CA ARG A 432 -11.14 -55.23 23.45
C ARG A 432 -12.47 -55.51 22.72
N PRO A 433 -13.47 -56.09 23.41
CA PRO A 433 -14.80 -56.26 22.82
C PRO A 433 -15.47 -54.89 22.59
N SER A 434 -15.99 -54.67 21.38
CA SER A 434 -16.72 -53.46 21.02
C SER A 434 -17.95 -53.27 21.91
N LYS A 435 -18.25 -52.02 22.28
CA LYS A 435 -19.48 -51.72 23.03
C LYS A 435 -20.74 -51.80 22.17
N ARG A 436 -20.62 -51.80 20.83
CA ARG A 436 -21.76 -51.96 19.90
C ARG A 436 -22.57 -53.22 20.14
N ASP A 437 -21.92 -54.31 20.53
CA ASP A 437 -22.59 -55.60 20.78
C ASP A 437 -23.57 -55.57 21.98
N LYS A 438 -23.58 -54.49 22.78
CA LYS A 438 -24.49 -54.34 23.93
C LYS A 438 -25.74 -53.51 23.61
N ASP A 439 -25.68 -52.59 22.66
CA ASP A 439 -26.77 -51.68 22.32
C ASP A 439 -27.71 -52.27 21.24
N GLU A 440 -27.26 -53.27 20.47
CA GLU A 440 -28.12 -54.04 19.55
C GLU A 440 -29.12 -54.95 20.29
N CYS A 441 -29.03 -55.09 21.62
CA CYS A 441 -30.01 -55.84 22.41
C CYS A 441 -31.32 -55.07 22.71
N SER A 442 -31.50 -53.85 22.20
CA SER A 442 -32.75 -53.08 22.28
C SER A 442 -33.58 -53.03 20.98
N GLU A 443 -33.11 -53.60 19.87
CA GLU A 443 -33.91 -53.71 18.64
C GLU A 443 -34.76 -55.00 18.65
N ALA A 444 -35.80 -55.00 19.48
CA ALA A 444 -36.86 -55.99 19.41
C ALA A 444 -38.24 -55.32 19.55
N PHE A 445 -38.53 -54.31 18.73
CA PHE A 445 -39.90 -53.81 18.51
C PHE A 445 -40.00 -53.13 17.13
N GLU A 446 -39.92 -53.90 16.05
CA GLU A 446 -40.61 -53.54 14.80
C GLU A 446 -41.97 -54.23 14.78
N SER A 447 -42.98 -53.57 15.36
CA SER A 447 -44.37 -53.69 14.90
C SER A 447 -45.21 -52.56 15.49
N ASP A 448 -45.91 -51.88 14.59
CA ASP A 448 -47.03 -50.95 14.77
C ASP A 448 -46.73 -49.44 14.76
N ILE A 449 -47.40 -48.83 13.77
CA ILE A 449 -47.48 -47.42 13.39
C ILE A 449 -48.23 -46.64 14.46
N GLY A 450 -47.71 -45.47 14.85
CA GLY A 450 -48.48 -44.42 15.52
C GLY A 450 -47.64 -43.45 16.35
N ASP A 451 -47.46 -42.25 15.79
CA ASP A 451 -47.27 -40.92 16.40
C ASP A 451 -46.32 -40.73 17.60
N GLU A 452 -45.37 -39.80 17.38
CA GLU A 452 -44.65 -38.93 18.33
C GLU A 452 -44.03 -39.59 19.57
N GLU A 453 -42.72 -39.87 19.51
CA GLU A 453 -41.78 -39.56 20.60
C GLU A 453 -40.34 -39.52 20.07
N GLU A 454 -39.68 -38.40 20.36
CA GLU A 454 -38.29 -38.08 20.05
C GLU A 454 -37.36 -38.97 20.91
N VAL A 455 -36.72 -39.97 20.29
CA VAL A 455 -35.73 -40.83 20.95
C VAL A 455 -34.37 -40.60 20.28
N GLY A 456 -33.42 -40.15 21.10
CA GLY A 456 -32.25 -39.39 20.68
C GLY A 456 -31.23 -40.12 19.80
N SER A 457 -30.80 -39.41 18.76
CA SER A 457 -29.58 -39.66 18.01
C SER A 457 -28.40 -38.84 18.59
N GLU A 458 -28.11 -39.01 19.88
CA GLU A 458 -27.24 -38.12 20.65
C GLU A 458 -25.74 -38.03 20.25
N PRO A 459 -25.06 -39.05 19.67
CA PRO A 459 -23.61 -38.95 19.43
C PRO A 459 -23.22 -38.03 18.26
N LYS A 460 -24.02 -38.04 17.18
CA LYS A 460 -23.74 -37.27 15.97
C LYS A 460 -24.12 -35.80 16.11
N GLU A 461 -25.26 -35.52 16.73
CA GLU A 461 -25.75 -34.15 16.88
C GLU A 461 -24.86 -33.30 17.78
N LYS A 462 -24.32 -33.86 18.86
CA LYS A 462 -23.40 -33.15 19.76
C LYS A 462 -22.10 -32.79 19.04
N TYR A 463 -21.58 -33.69 18.20
CA TYR A 463 -20.36 -33.49 17.43
C TYR A 463 -20.55 -32.56 16.24
N GLU A 464 -21.64 -32.67 15.46
CA GLU A 464 -21.94 -31.76 14.35
C GLU A 464 -22.17 -30.32 14.83
N LYS A 465 -22.80 -30.12 15.99
CA LYS A 465 -22.94 -28.79 16.62
C LYS A 465 -21.59 -28.18 17.01
N CYS A 466 -20.69 -28.96 17.61
CA CYS A 466 -19.35 -28.49 17.97
C CYS A 466 -18.44 -28.27 16.74
N SER A 467 -18.56 -29.12 15.70
CA SER A 467 -17.73 -29.01 14.49
C SER A 467 -18.07 -27.80 13.61
N LEU A 468 -19.27 -27.23 13.78
CA LEU A 468 -19.79 -26.12 12.97
C LEU A 468 -19.82 -24.78 13.73
N GLY A 469 -19.46 -24.74 15.02
CA GLY A 469 -19.46 -23.52 15.83
C GLY A 469 -20.84 -22.84 15.93
N LEU A 470 -21.93 -23.62 15.81
CA LEU A 470 -23.29 -23.08 15.81
C LEU A 470 -23.86 -23.10 17.23
N ASP A 471 -23.78 -21.97 17.92
CA ASP A 471 -24.62 -21.70 19.08
C ASP A 471 -26.09 -21.49 18.65
N SER A 472 -26.98 -21.95 19.52
CA SER A 472 -28.42 -22.13 19.36
C SER A 472 -29.20 -20.93 18.82
N GLU A 473 -29.77 -21.04 17.60
CA GLU A 473 -31.08 -20.49 17.25
C GLU A 473 -31.83 -21.47 16.32
N GLU A 474 -33.12 -21.65 16.59
CA GLU A 474 -34.01 -22.67 16.03
C GLU A 474 -34.25 -22.56 14.51
N ASN A 475 -34.40 -23.74 13.89
CA ASN A 475 -35.14 -24.04 12.65
C ASN A 475 -34.59 -23.56 11.27
N ALA A 476 -33.95 -24.49 10.54
CA ALA A 476 -34.05 -24.58 9.07
C ALA A 476 -33.79 -26.03 8.57
N PRO A 477 -34.48 -26.49 7.50
CA PRO A 477 -34.54 -27.91 7.13
C PRO A 477 -33.28 -28.41 6.42
N THR A 478 -32.98 -29.69 6.66
CA THR A 478 -31.91 -30.50 6.07
C THR A 478 -31.84 -30.38 4.55
N GLY A 479 -30.72 -29.89 4.03
CA GLY A 479 -30.42 -29.85 2.59
C GLY A 479 -29.38 -28.82 2.12
N GLN A 480 -28.88 -27.93 2.98
CA GLN A 480 -27.92 -26.87 2.61
C GLN A 480 -26.72 -26.72 3.58
N ALA A 481 -26.38 -27.76 4.34
CA ALA A 481 -25.35 -27.71 5.38
C ALA A 481 -23.91 -27.47 4.86
N GLU A 482 -23.61 -27.88 3.62
CA GLU A 482 -22.28 -27.70 3.01
C GLU A 482 -22.01 -26.26 2.52
N ALA A 483 -23.09 -25.48 2.29
CA ALA A 483 -23.00 -24.05 1.96
C ALA A 483 -22.98 -23.17 3.22
N ALA A 484 -23.55 -23.63 4.34
CA ALA A 484 -23.59 -22.88 5.60
C ALA A 484 -22.22 -22.84 6.30
N ALA A 485 -21.42 -23.92 6.25
CA ALA A 485 -20.05 -23.93 6.80
C ALA A 485 -19.10 -22.96 6.06
N ARG A 486 -19.30 -22.79 4.74
CA ARG A 486 -18.60 -21.74 3.97
C ARG A 486 -19.06 -20.33 4.37
N THR A 487 -20.30 -20.19 4.82
CA THR A 487 -20.91 -18.88 5.17
C THR A 487 -20.68 -18.50 6.62
N TYR A 488 -20.36 -19.40 7.55
CA TYR A 488 -20.18 -19.02 8.96
C TYR A 488 -18.81 -18.36 9.21
N VAL A 489 -17.75 -18.81 8.52
CA VAL A 489 -16.44 -18.12 8.51
C VAL A 489 -16.42 -16.94 7.52
N ALA A 490 -17.17 -17.00 6.40
CA ALA A 490 -17.29 -15.86 5.47
C ALA A 490 -18.30 -14.78 5.91
N GLY A 491 -19.22 -15.11 6.83
CA GLY A 491 -20.35 -14.26 7.24
C GLY A 491 -20.11 -13.45 8.51
N LEU A 492 -19.15 -13.85 9.35
CA LEU A 492 -18.70 -13.03 10.49
C LEU A 492 -17.54 -12.09 10.13
N LEU A 493 -17.04 -12.15 8.89
CA LEU A 493 -15.96 -11.30 8.35
C LEU A 493 -16.21 -10.95 6.88
N SER A 494 -17.42 -10.49 6.55
CA SER A 494 -17.61 -9.63 5.37
C SER A 494 -17.45 -8.18 5.80
N PRO A 495 -16.28 -7.54 5.65
CA PRO A 495 -16.23 -6.09 5.68
C PRO A 495 -16.72 -5.55 4.34
N PHE A 496 -17.31 -4.37 4.41
CA PHE A 496 -17.37 -3.39 3.33
C PHE A 496 -16.17 -3.51 2.38
N ILE A 497 -16.36 -4.16 1.23
CA ILE A 497 -15.62 -3.84 0.03
C ILE A 497 -16.23 -2.53 -0.46
N ALA A 498 -15.49 -1.44 -0.31
CA ALA A 498 -15.81 -0.18 -0.96
C ALA A 498 -16.13 -0.46 -2.43
N SER A 499 -17.32 -0.07 -2.85
CA SER A 499 -17.73 -0.14 -4.25
C SER A 499 -16.69 0.54 -5.13
N PRO A 500 -16.27 -0.04 -6.27
CA PRO A 500 -15.57 0.74 -7.27
C PRO A 500 -16.55 1.80 -7.77
N SER A 501 -16.26 3.06 -7.47
CA SER A 501 -16.92 4.18 -8.11
C SER A 501 -16.75 3.99 -9.61
N LYS A 502 -17.86 3.65 -10.29
CA LYS A 502 -17.97 3.87 -11.73
C LYS A 502 -17.89 5.38 -11.96
N GLY A 503 -16.67 5.88 -12.13
CA GLY A 503 -16.40 7.17 -12.73
C GLY A 503 -16.87 7.14 -14.18
N LYS A 504 -18.06 7.66 -14.42
CA LYS A 504 -18.40 8.27 -15.71
C LYS A 504 -17.75 9.65 -15.75
N ARG A 505 -16.62 9.77 -16.45
CA ARG A 505 -16.38 10.70 -17.57
C ARG A 505 -14.93 10.62 -17.98
#